data_AF-A0A6A5UMP5-F1
#
_entry.id   AF-A0A6A5UMP5-F1
#
_cell.length_a   1.000
_cell.length_b   1.000
_cell.length_c   1.000
_cell.angle_alpha   90.00
_cell.angle_beta   90.00
_cell.angle_gamma   90.00
#
_symmetry.space_group_name_H-M   'P 1'
#
loop_
_entity.id
_entity.type
_entity.pdbx_description
1 polymer ?
#
loop_
_entity_poly.entity_id
_entity_poly.type
_entity_poly.pdbx_seq_one_letter_code
_entity_poly.pdbx_strand_id
1 'polypeptide(L)'
;MRFYSGVGLAALSAILPLTLANFDIYADSYRDWTMNYDVPAFRIFGGVESGKDLCKYLDQPAVRWPSRGDVSGGKWGIRCEGAGCAVDGDAHAIDVFEMSFSKTQHWTLYKQDPRGKPARDGGFWMYPADRDTQGGGYCFPLEDDEYACDNHVQGGAGAGQLELAKGRRKFRCMTDVAADDINSEQLQKMGDVYPYP
;
A
#
# COMPACT_ATOMS: atom_id res chain seq x y z
N MET A 1 27.73 -5.71 -63.27
CA MET A 1 27.37 -4.86 -62.10
C MET A 1 26.27 -5.56 -61.32
N ARG A 2 26.56 -5.99 -60.08
CA ARG A 2 25.54 -6.54 -59.17
C ARG A 2 25.30 -5.48 -58.09
N PHE A 3 24.08 -4.96 -58.01
CA PHE A 3 23.65 -4.09 -56.93
C PHE A 3 23.08 -4.96 -55.81
N TYR A 4 23.70 -4.92 -54.63
CA TYR A 4 23.15 -5.51 -53.41
C TYR A 4 22.26 -4.46 -52.74
N SER A 5 20.94 -4.66 -52.80
CA SER A 5 19.99 -3.91 -51.97
C SER A 5 20.00 -4.49 -50.56
N GLY A 6 20.74 -3.87 -49.65
CA GLY A 6 20.63 -4.12 -48.22
C GLY A 6 19.41 -3.38 -47.67
N VAL A 7 18.35 -4.11 -47.34
CA VAL A 7 17.27 -3.60 -46.50
C VAL A 7 17.72 -3.75 -45.05
N GLY A 8 18.17 -2.65 -44.45
CA GLY A 8 18.44 -2.59 -43.01
C GLY A 8 17.12 -2.55 -42.24
N LEU A 9 16.77 -3.63 -41.54
CA LEU A 9 15.74 -3.58 -40.50
C LEU A 9 16.31 -2.82 -39.30
N ALA A 10 15.86 -1.58 -39.09
CA ALA A 10 16.02 -0.91 -37.81
C ALA A 10 14.97 -1.48 -36.84
N ALA A 11 15.39 -2.38 -35.95
CA ALA A 11 14.57 -2.80 -34.82
C ALA A 11 14.51 -1.66 -33.79
N LEU A 12 13.38 -0.96 -33.72
CA LEU A 12 13.07 -0.09 -32.59
C LEU A 12 12.74 -0.97 -31.38
N SER A 13 13.72 -1.21 -30.52
CA SER A 13 13.45 -1.68 -29.16
C SER A 13 12.76 -0.56 -28.39
N ALA A 14 11.44 -0.61 -28.30
CA ALA A 14 10.70 0.21 -27.34
C ALA A 14 11.08 -0.26 -25.94
N ILE A 15 11.87 0.56 -25.23
CA ILE A 15 12.11 0.40 -23.80
C ILE A 15 10.79 0.81 -23.12
N LEU A 16 9.88 -0.15 -22.97
CA LEU A 16 8.72 0.03 -22.10
C LEU A 16 9.27 0.20 -20.68
N PRO A 17 9.02 1.31 -19.97
CA PRO A 17 9.25 1.35 -18.54
C PRO A 17 8.32 0.30 -17.91
N LEU A 18 8.86 -0.87 -17.66
CA LEU A 18 8.15 -2.08 -17.18
C LEU A 18 8.23 -2.21 -15.65
N THR A 19 8.62 -1.15 -14.95
CA THR A 19 8.58 -1.11 -13.49
C THR A 19 7.22 -0.59 -13.05
N LEU A 20 6.19 -1.43 -13.20
CA LEU A 20 5.00 -1.27 -12.37
C LEU A 20 5.43 -1.62 -10.94
N ALA A 21 5.57 -0.61 -10.10
CA ALA A 21 5.69 -0.84 -8.68
C ALA A 21 4.37 -1.44 -8.19
N ASN A 22 4.46 -2.44 -7.32
CA ASN A 22 3.30 -3.01 -6.69
C ASN A 22 3.47 -3.04 -5.18
N PHE A 23 2.42 -2.61 -4.49
CA PHE A 23 2.37 -2.67 -3.04
C PHE A 23 1.07 -3.32 -2.60
N ASP A 24 1.15 -4.00 -1.48
CA ASP A 24 0.03 -4.64 -0.84
C ASP A 24 -0.39 -3.83 0.36
N ILE A 25 -1.70 -3.59 0.47
CA ILE A 25 -2.30 -2.91 1.61
C ILE A 25 -2.89 -3.96 2.54
N TYR A 26 -2.46 -3.94 3.79
CA TYR A 26 -3.00 -4.78 4.85
C TYR A 26 -3.84 -3.94 5.79
N ALA A 27 -5.05 -4.39 6.08
CA ALA A 27 -5.77 -3.92 7.26
C ALA A 27 -5.08 -4.55 8.48
N ASP A 28 -4.55 -3.71 9.36
CA ASP A 28 -3.73 -4.10 10.50
C ASP A 28 -4.49 -3.80 11.80
N SER A 29 -4.24 -4.64 12.78
CA SER A 29 -4.70 -4.47 14.14
C SER A 29 -3.54 -4.80 15.05
N TYR A 30 -3.21 -3.84 15.90
CA TYR A 30 -2.21 -4.06 16.93
C TYR A 30 -2.77 -3.81 18.32
N ARG A 31 -2.21 -4.56 19.27
CA ARG A 31 -2.48 -4.39 20.69
C ARG A 31 -1.15 -4.25 21.41
N ASP A 32 -0.90 -3.07 21.97
CA ASP A 32 0.12 -2.89 23.01
C ASP A 32 -0.38 -3.55 24.30
N TRP A 33 0.49 -4.20 25.08
CA TRP A 33 0.14 -4.86 26.35
C TRP A 33 -0.43 -3.87 27.39
N THR A 34 -0.25 -2.57 27.20
CA THR A 34 -0.87 -1.53 28.02
C THR A 34 -2.35 -1.27 27.66
N MET A 35 -2.82 -1.76 26.51
CA MET A 35 -4.15 -1.52 25.96
C MET A 35 -5.01 -2.78 26.01
N ASN A 36 -6.28 -2.62 26.40
CA ASN A 36 -7.29 -3.68 26.38
C ASN A 36 -8.12 -3.72 25.09
N TYR A 37 -7.71 -2.97 24.06
CA TYR A 37 -8.41 -2.90 22.78
C TYR A 37 -7.42 -2.88 21.63
N ASP A 38 -7.87 -3.40 20.48
CA ASP A 38 -7.14 -3.39 19.23
C ASP A 38 -7.23 -1.99 18.59
N VAL A 39 -6.09 -1.44 18.16
CA VAL A 39 -6.05 -0.17 17.42
C VAL A 39 -6.07 -0.48 15.91
N PRO A 40 -7.09 -0.02 15.16
CA PRO A 40 -7.16 -0.24 13.72
C PRO A 40 -6.13 0.65 13.00
N ALA A 41 -5.32 0.02 12.16
CA ALA A 41 -4.32 0.67 11.34
C ALA A 41 -4.24 -0.01 9.97
N PHE A 42 -3.33 0.46 9.15
CA PHE A 42 -3.00 -0.15 7.87
C PHE A 42 -1.48 -0.22 7.73
N ARG A 43 -1.02 -1.23 6.99
CA ARG A 43 0.38 -1.35 6.58
C ARG A 43 0.49 -1.53 5.08
N ILE A 44 1.64 -1.10 4.57
CA ILE A 44 1.94 -1.12 3.14
C ILE A 44 3.26 -1.84 2.97
N PHE A 45 3.24 -2.90 2.17
CA PHE A 45 4.42 -3.71 1.88
C PHE A 45 4.67 -3.78 0.38
N GLY A 46 5.94 -3.78 -0.04
CA GLY A 46 6.30 -3.97 -1.45
C GLY A 46 6.05 -5.41 -1.86
N GLY A 47 5.02 -5.65 -2.69
CA GLY A 47 4.66 -6.92 -3.34
C GLY A 47 5.17 -8.21 -2.71
N VAL A 48 4.79 -8.51 -1.46
CA VAL A 48 5.30 -9.70 -0.75
C VAL A 48 4.48 -10.93 -1.15
N GLU A 49 5.17 -12.03 -1.44
CA GLU A 49 4.55 -13.29 -1.88
C GLU A 49 3.81 -14.03 -0.74
N SER A 50 4.14 -13.74 0.52
CA SER A 50 3.59 -14.43 1.69
C SER A 50 3.59 -13.58 2.96
N GLY A 51 2.50 -13.61 3.70
CA GLY A 51 2.29 -12.91 4.96
C GLY A 51 3.16 -13.45 6.09
N LYS A 52 3.58 -14.71 6.00
CA LYS A 52 4.53 -15.31 6.95
C LYS A 52 5.89 -14.62 6.92
N ASP A 53 6.28 -14.10 5.75
CA ASP A 53 7.49 -13.31 5.59
C ASP A 53 7.32 -11.89 6.12
N LEU A 54 6.09 -11.42 6.37
CA LEU A 54 5.86 -10.06 6.84
C LEU A 54 6.36 -9.84 8.26
N CYS A 55 6.31 -10.86 9.13
CA CYS A 55 6.78 -10.76 10.51
C CYS A 55 8.24 -10.27 10.60
N LYS A 56 9.11 -10.65 9.65
CA LYS A 56 10.53 -10.22 9.64
C LYS A 56 10.70 -8.72 9.38
N TYR A 57 9.70 -8.08 8.79
CA TYR A 57 9.69 -6.64 8.52
C TYR A 57 9.07 -5.85 9.67
N LEU A 58 8.38 -6.51 10.61
CA LEU A 58 7.71 -5.83 11.73
C LEU A 58 8.64 -5.50 12.91
N ASP A 59 9.80 -6.15 13.00
CA ASP A 59 10.85 -5.85 13.99
C ASP A 59 11.68 -4.61 13.62
N GLN A 60 11.52 -4.12 12.39
CA GLN A 60 11.98 -2.80 11.97
C GLN A 60 10.83 -1.79 12.17
N PRO A 61 11.02 -0.46 12.07
CA PRO A 61 9.89 0.47 12.15
C PRO A 61 9.00 0.33 10.91
N ALA A 62 8.28 -0.79 10.80
CA ALA A 62 7.28 -0.98 9.79
C ALA A 62 6.18 0.03 10.06
N VAL A 63 6.03 0.89 9.07
CA VAL A 63 5.21 2.09 9.09
C VAL A 63 3.74 1.68 9.23
N ARG A 64 3.13 2.08 10.34
CA ARG A 64 1.68 1.97 10.53
C ARG A 64 1.02 3.28 10.11
N TRP A 65 0.09 3.16 9.17
CA TRP A 65 -0.77 4.25 8.73
C TRP A 65 -2.06 4.22 9.54
N PRO A 66 -2.38 5.28 10.31
CA PRO A 66 -3.57 5.27 11.16
C PRO A 66 -4.83 5.27 10.31
N SER A 67 -5.85 4.55 10.80
CA SER A 67 -7.21 4.70 10.29
C SER A 67 -7.77 6.08 10.67
N ARG A 68 -8.39 6.78 9.72
CA ARG A 68 -8.91 8.15 9.87
C ARG A 68 -10.32 8.24 9.29
N GLY A 69 -11.16 9.11 9.86
CA GLY A 69 -12.43 9.47 9.22
C GLY A 69 -12.27 10.44 8.04
N ASP A 70 -11.12 11.09 7.91
CA ASP A 70 -10.80 12.07 6.88
C ASP A 70 -9.29 12.21 6.71
N VAL A 71 -8.82 12.15 5.47
CA VAL A 71 -7.41 12.31 5.07
C VAL A 71 -7.21 13.47 4.07
N SER A 72 -8.21 14.35 3.96
CA SER A 72 -8.11 15.58 3.17
C SER A 72 -7.32 16.68 3.89
N GLY A 73 -6.96 17.75 3.16
CA GLY A 73 -6.37 18.96 3.76
C GLY A 73 -4.99 18.74 4.39
N GLY A 74 -4.23 17.74 3.92
CA GLY A 74 -2.90 17.43 4.42
C GLY A 74 -2.86 16.54 5.67
N LYS A 75 -4.00 15.93 6.04
CA LYS A 75 -4.06 14.88 7.07
C LYS A 75 -3.57 13.56 6.50
N TRP A 76 -2.71 12.84 7.22
CA TRP A 76 -2.19 11.55 6.76
C TRP A 76 -2.84 10.35 7.43
N GLY A 77 -2.78 9.23 6.72
CA GLY A 77 -3.34 7.95 7.11
C GLY A 77 -4.22 7.40 5.99
N ILE A 78 -5.10 6.50 6.37
CA ILE A 78 -6.03 5.86 5.46
C ILE A 78 -7.45 6.06 5.99
N ARG A 79 -8.32 6.60 5.16
CA ARG A 79 -9.76 6.61 5.37
C ARG A 79 -10.35 5.39 4.69
N CYS A 80 -11.05 4.60 5.49
CA CYS A 80 -11.78 3.44 5.01
C CYS A 80 -13.20 3.48 5.57
N GLU A 81 -14.21 3.36 4.71
CA GLU A 81 -15.62 3.23 5.09
C GLU A 81 -16.24 1.98 4.45
N GLY A 82 -17.16 1.35 5.17
CA GLY A 82 -17.81 0.10 4.77
C GLY A 82 -17.41 -1.08 5.65
N ALA A 83 -18.12 -2.20 5.51
CA ALA A 83 -17.90 -3.40 6.32
C ALA A 83 -16.54 -4.08 6.03
N GLY A 84 -15.98 -3.83 4.83
CA GLY A 84 -14.70 -4.39 4.41
C GLY A 84 -13.46 -3.79 5.08
N CYS A 85 -13.62 -2.72 5.86
CA CYS A 85 -12.50 -2.03 6.50
C CYS A 85 -11.93 -2.76 7.73
N ALA A 86 -12.70 -3.68 8.31
CA ALA A 86 -12.20 -4.52 9.38
C ALA A 86 -11.09 -5.45 8.86
N VAL A 87 -10.18 -5.88 9.75
CA VAL A 87 -9.13 -6.85 9.40
C VAL A 87 -9.74 -8.08 8.72
N ASP A 88 -10.84 -8.61 9.24
CA ASP A 88 -11.54 -9.76 8.68
C ASP A 88 -12.65 -9.42 7.66
N GLY A 89 -12.88 -8.14 7.35
CA GLY A 89 -13.96 -7.72 6.46
C GLY A 89 -13.63 -7.90 4.98
N ASP A 90 -14.59 -8.26 4.13
CA ASP A 90 -14.39 -8.43 2.69
C ASP A 90 -14.10 -7.10 1.99
N ALA A 91 -12.96 -6.97 1.30
CA ALA A 91 -12.55 -5.79 0.55
C ALA A 91 -13.59 -5.31 -0.49
N HIS A 92 -14.44 -6.19 -1.03
CA HIS A 92 -15.55 -5.80 -1.91
C HIS A 92 -16.64 -5.00 -1.19
N ALA A 93 -16.76 -5.16 0.13
CA ALA A 93 -17.67 -4.40 1.00
C ALA A 93 -17.07 -3.08 1.51
N ILE A 94 -15.99 -2.60 0.90
CA ILE A 94 -15.46 -1.24 1.09
C ILE A 94 -16.23 -0.28 0.18
N ASP A 95 -16.72 0.80 0.77
CA ASP A 95 -17.46 1.87 0.09
C ASP A 95 -16.55 3.04 -0.27
N VAL A 96 -15.63 3.40 0.64
CA VAL A 96 -14.64 4.47 0.44
C VAL A 96 -13.29 3.95 0.89
N PHE A 97 -12.28 4.15 0.05
CA PHE A 97 -10.88 3.94 0.43
C PHE A 97 -10.04 5.10 -0.10
N GLU A 98 -9.49 5.89 0.82
CA GLU A 98 -8.69 7.07 0.52
C GLU A 98 -7.42 7.04 1.35
N MET A 99 -6.29 7.31 0.71
CA MET A 99 -4.96 7.17 1.26
C MET A 99 -4.23 8.49 1.12
N SER A 100 -3.64 9.00 2.20
CA SER A 100 -2.77 10.18 2.15
C SER A 100 -1.52 9.93 2.96
N PHE A 101 -0.38 9.86 2.28
CA PHE A 101 0.94 9.63 2.88
C PHE A 101 1.78 10.91 2.87
N SER A 102 1.53 11.78 1.89
CA SER A 102 2.05 13.14 1.85
C SER A 102 1.18 14.08 1.01
N LYS A 103 1.73 15.27 0.72
CA LYS A 103 1.09 16.24 -0.17
C LYS A 103 0.99 15.74 -1.61
N THR A 104 1.89 14.85 -2.03
CA THR A 104 1.99 14.36 -3.41
C THR A 104 1.55 12.90 -3.54
N GLN A 105 1.58 12.14 -2.45
CA GLN A 105 1.13 10.76 -2.41
C GLN A 105 -0.24 10.69 -1.71
N HIS A 106 -1.28 11.04 -2.46
CA HIS A 106 -2.66 11.00 -1.99
C HIS A 106 -3.51 10.37 -3.09
N TRP A 107 -4.12 9.24 -2.79
CA TRP A 107 -4.95 8.50 -3.73
C TRP A 107 -6.32 8.16 -3.17
N THR A 108 -7.29 8.07 -4.05
CA THR A 108 -8.63 7.53 -3.75
C THR A 108 -8.92 6.35 -4.66
N LEU A 109 -9.46 5.27 -4.09
CA LEU A 109 -9.89 4.10 -4.83
C LEU A 109 -11.36 4.23 -5.23
N TYR A 110 -11.65 4.04 -6.50
CA TYR A 110 -13.00 4.13 -7.06
C TYR A 110 -13.37 2.84 -7.78
N LYS A 111 -14.58 2.33 -7.52
CA LYS A 111 -15.12 1.16 -8.24
C LYS A 111 -15.33 1.44 -9.74
N GLN A 112 -15.47 2.71 -10.12
CA GLN A 112 -15.71 3.15 -11.49
C GLN A 112 -14.81 4.35 -11.86
N ASP A 113 -14.44 4.45 -13.12
CA ASP A 113 -13.73 5.63 -13.65
C ASP A 113 -14.69 6.83 -13.81
N PRO A 114 -14.18 8.04 -14.10
CA PRO A 114 -15.03 9.22 -14.33
C PRO A 114 -16.04 9.10 -15.49
N ARG A 115 -15.92 8.08 -16.33
CA ARG A 115 -16.83 7.76 -17.45
C ARG A 115 -17.78 6.60 -17.10
N GLY A 116 -17.80 6.16 -15.84
CA GLY A 116 -18.64 5.08 -15.34
C GLY A 116 -18.17 3.67 -15.71
N LYS A 117 -16.94 3.51 -16.22
CA LYS A 117 -16.40 2.18 -16.53
C LYS A 117 -15.94 1.50 -15.25
N PRO A 118 -16.42 0.27 -14.95
CA PRO A 118 -15.93 -0.47 -13.81
C PRO A 118 -14.44 -0.76 -13.96
N ALA A 119 -13.73 -0.79 -12.84
CA ALA A 119 -12.37 -1.34 -12.82
C ALA A 119 -12.40 -2.82 -13.23
N ARG A 120 -11.28 -3.31 -13.77
CA ARG A 120 -11.17 -4.70 -14.21
C ARG A 120 -11.16 -5.64 -12.99
N ASP A 121 -11.64 -6.87 -13.21
CA ASP A 121 -11.53 -7.97 -12.25
C ASP A 121 -12.11 -7.67 -10.85
N GLY A 122 -13.17 -6.86 -10.79
CA GLY A 122 -13.78 -6.46 -9.52
C GLY A 122 -12.92 -5.53 -8.67
N GLY A 123 -11.88 -4.94 -9.27
CA GLY A 123 -10.94 -4.04 -8.61
C GLY A 123 -11.44 -2.61 -8.44
N PHE A 124 -10.47 -1.71 -8.29
CA PHE A 124 -10.66 -0.29 -8.05
C PHE A 124 -9.65 0.48 -8.89
N TRP A 125 -10.12 1.56 -9.52
CA TRP A 125 -9.23 2.57 -10.07
C TRP A 125 -8.59 3.33 -8.93
N MET A 126 -7.27 3.45 -8.95
CA MET A 126 -6.56 4.34 -8.04
C MET A 126 -6.39 5.67 -8.77
N TYR A 127 -6.77 6.79 -8.14
CA TYR A 127 -6.65 8.12 -8.73
C TYR A 127 -5.93 9.04 -7.75
N PRO A 128 -4.97 9.86 -8.21
CA PRO A 128 -4.35 10.87 -7.38
C PRO A 128 -5.39 11.95 -6.99
N ALA A 129 -5.19 12.59 -5.84
CA ALA A 129 -6.12 13.58 -5.31
C ALA A 129 -6.25 14.83 -6.19
N ASP A 130 -5.24 15.14 -7.01
CA ASP A 130 -5.28 16.21 -8.01
C ASP A 130 -6.15 15.89 -9.23
N ARG A 131 -6.65 14.64 -9.32
CA ARG A 131 -7.56 14.12 -10.35
C ARG A 131 -7.04 14.25 -11.77
N ASP A 132 -5.72 14.40 -11.97
CA ASP A 132 -5.21 14.32 -13.33
C ASP A 132 -5.34 12.87 -13.81
N THR A 133 -6.07 12.70 -14.92
CA THR A 133 -6.62 11.41 -15.35
C THR A 133 -5.57 10.40 -15.85
N GLN A 134 -4.28 10.72 -15.77
CA GLN A 134 -3.22 10.00 -16.48
C GLN A 134 -2.29 9.13 -15.62
N GLY A 135 -2.41 9.08 -14.29
CA GLY A 135 -1.31 8.49 -13.49
C GLY A 135 -1.65 7.64 -12.26
N GLY A 136 -2.92 7.28 -12.03
CA GLY A 136 -3.27 6.79 -10.70
C GLY A 136 -3.05 5.30 -10.41
N GLY A 137 -2.95 4.44 -11.43
CA GLY A 137 -2.79 2.99 -11.23
C GLY A 137 -4.11 2.24 -10.96
N TYR A 138 -4.01 1.01 -10.49
CA TYR A 138 -5.17 0.16 -10.18
C TYR A 138 -4.91 -0.71 -8.96
N CYS A 139 -5.94 -0.95 -8.16
CA CYS A 139 -5.89 -1.89 -7.04
C CYS A 139 -6.91 -2.99 -7.26
N PHE A 140 -6.61 -4.22 -6.87
CA PHE A 140 -7.57 -5.31 -6.90
C PHE A 140 -7.62 -6.00 -5.54
N PRO A 141 -8.82 -6.41 -5.08
CA PRO A 141 -8.96 -7.26 -3.91
C PRO A 141 -8.08 -8.50 -4.02
N LEU A 142 -7.28 -8.73 -3.00
CA LEU A 142 -6.42 -9.90 -2.89
C LEU A 142 -6.32 -10.28 -1.41
N GLU A 143 -7.27 -11.07 -0.93
CA GLU A 143 -7.42 -11.44 0.48
C GLU A 143 -6.86 -12.83 0.80
N ASP A 144 -5.87 -13.27 0.03
CA ASP A 144 -5.30 -14.62 0.11
C ASP A 144 -4.24 -14.79 1.20
N ASP A 145 -4.04 -13.78 2.05
CA ASP A 145 -2.86 -13.72 2.90
C ASP A 145 -3.04 -12.88 4.15
N GLU A 146 -2.39 -13.34 5.20
CA GLU A 146 -2.46 -12.77 6.54
C GLU A 146 -1.16 -12.99 7.28
N TYR A 147 -0.89 -12.11 8.22
CA TYR A 147 0.19 -12.28 9.19
C TYR A 147 -0.38 -12.16 10.60
N ALA A 148 0.21 -12.92 11.51
CA ALA A 148 0.00 -12.80 12.95
C ALA A 148 1.36 -13.00 13.59
N CYS A 149 1.87 -11.95 14.21
CA CYS A 149 3.22 -11.88 14.71
C CYS A 149 3.20 -11.40 16.17
N ASP A 150 3.95 -12.11 17.01
CA ASP A 150 4.19 -11.74 18.40
C ASP A 150 5.54 -11.03 18.44
N ASN A 151 5.55 -9.70 18.35
CA ASN A 151 6.79 -8.94 18.25
C ASN A 151 7.16 -8.33 19.60
N HIS A 152 8.44 -8.42 19.96
CA HIS A 152 8.99 -7.70 21.10
C HIS A 152 9.45 -6.31 20.66
N VAL A 153 8.61 -5.30 20.87
CA VAL A 153 8.99 -3.91 20.66
C VAL A 153 9.77 -3.43 21.88
N GLN A 154 11.00 -2.94 21.71
CA GLN A 154 11.71 -2.31 22.83
C GLN A 154 11.00 -1.02 23.24
N GLY A 155 10.30 -1.04 24.38
CA GLY A 155 9.75 0.18 24.97
C GLY A 155 10.88 1.07 25.52
N GLY A 156 10.63 2.38 25.60
CA GLY A 156 11.59 3.42 26.02
C GLY A 156 12.14 3.33 27.46
N ALA A 157 12.07 2.17 28.12
CA ALA A 157 12.61 1.93 29.46
C ALA A 157 13.27 0.55 29.62
N GLY A 158 13.59 -0.16 28.54
CA GLY A 158 14.26 -1.47 28.60
C GLY A 158 13.36 -2.65 28.96
N ALA A 159 12.04 -2.43 29.10
CA ALA A 159 11.04 -3.49 29.11
C ALA A 159 10.58 -3.74 27.67
N GLY A 160 10.85 -4.93 27.13
CA GLY A 160 10.28 -5.36 25.86
C GLY A 160 8.76 -5.43 25.99
N GLN A 161 8.06 -4.63 25.20
CA GLN A 161 6.60 -4.65 25.06
C GLN A 161 6.26 -5.74 24.04
N LEU A 162 5.42 -6.71 24.40
CA LEU A 162 4.86 -7.65 23.43
C LEU A 162 3.75 -6.92 22.68
N GLU A 163 3.96 -6.68 21.40
CA GLU A 163 2.93 -6.22 20.49
C GLU A 163 2.44 -7.42 19.68
N LEU A 164 1.15 -7.72 19.83
CA LEU A 164 0.48 -8.66 18.95
C LEU A 164 0.04 -7.87 17.72
N ALA A 165 0.69 -8.11 16.59
CA ALA A 165 0.36 -7.49 15.32
C ALA A 165 -0.26 -8.54 14.39
N LYS A 166 -1.49 -8.30 13.97
CA LYS A 166 -2.17 -9.14 12.98
C LYS A 166 -2.69 -8.28 11.85
N GLY A 167 -2.54 -8.74 10.62
CA GLY A 167 -3.08 -8.06 9.47
C GLY A 167 -3.49 -9.02 8.37
N ARG A 168 -4.48 -8.59 7.57
CA ARG A 168 -4.95 -9.32 6.39
C ARG A 168 -4.82 -8.43 5.16
N ARG A 169 -4.33 -9.00 4.07
CA ARG A 169 -4.20 -8.32 2.79
C ARG A 169 -5.60 -7.91 2.31
N LYS A 170 -5.75 -6.67 1.88
CA LYS A 170 -6.98 -6.14 1.29
C LYS A 170 -6.81 -5.96 -0.21
N PHE A 171 -5.75 -5.25 -0.57
CA PHE A 171 -5.51 -4.89 -1.95
C PHE A 171 -4.09 -5.22 -2.34
N ARG A 172 -3.93 -5.62 -3.59
CA ARG A 172 -2.69 -5.39 -4.34
C ARG A 172 -2.90 -4.21 -5.27
N CYS A 173 -2.05 -3.21 -5.14
CA CYS A 173 -2.06 -2.00 -5.94
C CYS A 173 -0.88 -1.98 -6.90
N MET A 174 -1.13 -1.51 -8.11
CA MET A 174 -0.20 -1.46 -9.22
C MET A 174 -0.12 0.00 -9.68
N THR A 175 1.06 0.59 -9.53
CA THR A 175 1.30 2.01 -9.73
C THR A 175 2.75 2.26 -10.15
N ASP A 176 3.15 3.51 -10.30
CA ASP A 176 4.55 3.92 -10.48
C ASP A 176 5.26 4.26 -9.16
N VAL A 177 4.54 4.30 -8.03
CA VAL A 177 5.09 4.58 -6.68
C VAL A 177 5.34 3.28 -5.89
N ALA A 178 6.55 3.10 -5.38
CA ALA A 178 6.90 1.93 -4.57
C ALA A 178 6.42 2.05 -3.12
N ALA A 179 6.26 0.92 -2.43
CA ALA A 179 5.97 0.89 -1.01
C ALA A 179 7.02 1.63 -0.17
N ASP A 180 8.28 1.59 -0.59
CA ASP A 180 9.38 2.27 0.10
C ASP A 180 9.29 3.79 -0.05
N ASP A 181 8.85 4.30 -1.21
CA ASP A 181 8.56 5.72 -1.40
C ASP A 181 7.42 6.19 -0.49
N ILE A 182 6.43 5.33 -0.25
CA ILE A 182 5.33 5.61 0.68
C ILE A 182 5.83 5.61 2.12
N ASN A 183 6.52 4.55 2.53
CA ASN A 183 6.92 4.34 3.91
C ASN A 183 8.05 5.30 4.35
N SER A 184 8.99 5.62 3.47
CA SER A 184 10.11 6.52 3.77
C SER A 184 9.66 7.94 4.15
N GLU A 185 8.52 8.43 3.62
CA GLU A 185 7.98 9.75 3.96
C GLU A 185 7.47 9.87 5.39
N GLN A 186 6.92 8.78 5.97
CA GLN A 186 6.54 8.75 7.38
C GLN A 186 7.80 8.70 8.26
N LEU A 187 8.80 7.92 7.86
CA LEU A 187 10.05 7.71 8.60
C LEU A 187 10.91 8.98 8.65
N GLN A 188 11.03 9.71 7.53
CA GLN A 188 11.71 11.01 7.48
C GLN A 188 11.11 12.05 8.45
N LYS A 189 9.83 11.94 8.77
CA LYS A 189 9.14 12.86 9.69
C LYS A 189 9.11 12.37 11.13
N MET A 190 9.29 11.07 11.35
CA MET A 190 9.49 10.49 12.69
C MET A 190 10.92 10.66 13.21
N GLY A 191 11.86 11.15 12.39
CA GLY A 191 13.21 11.55 12.81
C GLY A 191 14.26 10.43 12.81
N ASP A 192 13.92 9.24 12.31
CA ASP A 192 14.83 8.10 12.25
C ASP A 192 15.23 7.77 10.82
N VAL A 193 16.55 7.72 10.61
CA VAL A 193 17.20 7.21 9.40
C VAL A 193 16.73 5.77 9.19
N TYR A 194 15.96 5.53 8.13
CA TYR A 194 15.64 4.17 7.69
C TYR A 194 16.78 3.64 6.82
N PRO A 195 17.43 2.53 7.18
CA PRO A 195 18.49 1.95 6.38
C PRO A 195 18.01 0.63 5.80
N TYR A 196 17.59 0.57 4.54
CA TYR A 196 17.76 -0.64 3.71
C TYR A 196 18.08 -0.21 2.25
N PRO A 197 18.81 -1.06 1.49
CA PRO A 197 19.50 -0.74 0.24
C PRO A 197 18.58 -0.59 -0.97
#